data_AF-A0A0L0F6G7-F1
#
_entry.id   AF-A0A0L0F6G7-F1
#
_cell.length_a   1.000
_cell.length_b   1.000
_cell.length_c   1.000
_cell.angle_alpha   90.00
_cell.angle_beta   90.00
_cell.angle_gamma   90.00
#
_symmetry.space_group_name_H-M   'P 1'
#
loop_
_entity.id
_entity.type
_entity.pdbx_description
1 polymer ?
#
loop_
_entity_poly.entity_id
_entity_poly.type
_entity_poly.pdbx_seq_one_letter_code
_entity_poly.pdbx_strand_id
1 'polypeptide(L)'
;MMASLFRVPILGRISSWVGHFPVHFKAGDSDVVDRGLQGVVMEQVHEYVESGGGLCFYPEGGINKSPYTMRNWRRGALRVAERHGM
;
A
#
# COMPACT_ATOMS: atom_id res chain seq x y z
N MET A 1 -2.53 -2.98 1.06
CA MET A 1 -3.70 -3.84 0.74
C MET A 1 -4.97 -2.98 0.71
N MET A 2 -5.98 -3.26 -0.12
CA MET A 2 -7.20 -2.41 -0.15
C MET A 2 -7.86 -2.33 1.23
N ALA A 3 -8.17 -1.12 1.70
CA ALA A 3 -8.69 -0.89 3.05
C ALA A 3 -10.01 -1.63 3.35
N SER A 4 -10.84 -1.87 2.32
CA SER A 4 -12.08 -2.64 2.47
C SER A 4 -11.86 -4.08 2.93
N LEU A 5 -10.70 -4.68 2.62
CA LEU A 5 -10.38 -6.05 3.01
C LEU A 5 -10.23 -6.21 4.53
N PHE A 6 -9.77 -5.16 5.22
CA PHE A 6 -9.65 -5.15 6.68
C PHE A 6 -11.00 -5.29 7.40
N ARG A 7 -12.11 -5.07 6.69
CA ARG A 7 -13.47 -5.24 7.22
C ARG A 7 -14.02 -6.66 7.03
N VAL A 8 -13.31 -7.52 6.31
CA VAL A 8 -13.72 -8.91 6.07
C VAL A 8 -13.32 -9.76 7.29
N PRO A 9 -14.22 -10.57 7.90
CA PRO A 9 -13.97 -11.22 9.19
C PRO A 9 -12.67 -12.04 9.30
N ILE A 10 -12.35 -12.80 8.25
CA ILE A 10 -11.16 -13.67 8.23
C ILE A 10 -9.97 -12.94 7.61
N LEU A 11 -10.13 -12.43 6.39
CA LEU A 11 -9.05 -11.79 5.64
C LEU A 11 -8.56 -10.50 6.29
N GLY A 12 -9.45 -9.76 6.96
CA GLY A 12 -9.08 -8.55 7.67
C GLY A 12 -8.22 -8.83 8.89
N ARG A 13 -8.58 -9.84 9.69
CA ARG A 13 -7.76 -10.29 10.83
C ARG A 13 -6.37 -10.76 10.38
N ILE A 14 -6.30 -11.57 9.32
CA ILE A 14 -5.02 -12.01 8.76
C ILE A 14 -4.20 -10.81 8.29
N SER A 15 -4.82 -9.85 7.60
CA SER A 15 -4.13 -8.65 7.10
C SER A 15 -3.52 -7.84 8.24
N SER A 16 -4.24 -7.68 9.35
CA SER A 16 -3.73 -7.00 10.55
C SER A 16 -2.60 -7.77 11.23
N TRP A 17 -2.68 -9.09 11.34
CA TRP A 17 -1.63 -9.90 11.98
C TRP A 17 -0.32 -9.93 11.21
N VAL A 18 -0.38 -9.92 9.87
CA VAL A 18 0.81 -9.86 9.01
C VAL A 18 1.46 -8.46 9.06
N GLY A 19 0.77 -7.44 9.57
CA GLY A 19 1.26 -6.06 9.59
C GLY A 19 1.07 -5.34 8.27
N HIS A 20 0.04 -5.67 7.50
CA HIS A 20 -0.25 -4.93 6.28
C HIS A 20 -0.75 -3.51 6.59
N PHE A 21 -0.27 -2.56 5.80
CA PHE A 21 -0.80 -1.20 5.78
C PHE A 21 -2.00 -1.10 4.81
N PRO A 22 -3.15 -0.54 5.24
CA PRO A 22 -4.31 -0.34 4.39
C PRO A 22 -4.06 0.77 3.36
N VAL A 23 -4.54 0.57 2.14
CA VAL A 23 -4.53 1.57 1.07
C VAL A 23 -5.97 2.00 0.83
N HIS A 24 -6.22 3.28 1.01
CA HIS A 24 -7.54 3.88 0.89
C HIS A 24 -7.75 4.40 -0.52
N PHE A 25 -8.69 3.80 -1.24
CA PHE A 25 -9.09 4.25 -2.57
C PHE A 25 -10.35 5.10 -2.50
N LYS A 26 -10.53 5.99 -3.48
CA LYS A 26 -11.76 6.77 -3.61
C LYS A 26 -12.93 5.86 -3.96
N ALA A 27 -14.12 6.23 -3.52
CA ALA A 27 -15.33 5.49 -3.85
C ALA A 27 -15.54 5.45 -5.38
N GLY A 28 -15.74 4.25 -5.93
CA GLY A 28 -15.97 4.03 -7.36
C GLY A 28 -14.71 3.94 -8.23
N ASP A 29 -13.51 4.14 -7.68
CA ASP A 29 -12.25 4.06 -8.43
C ASP A 29 -11.19 3.29 -7.64
N SER A 30 -10.83 2.10 -8.14
CA SER A 30 -9.80 1.24 -7.53
C SER A 30 -8.37 1.65 -7.85
N ASP A 31 -8.17 2.64 -8.72
CA ASP A 31 -6.85 3.13 -9.11
C ASP A 31 -6.52 4.48 -8.47
N VAL A 32 -7.50 5.24 -7.99
CA VAL A 32 -7.26 6.55 -7.36
C VAL A 32 -7.30 6.47 -5.83
N VAL A 33 -6.20 6.87 -5.22
CA VAL A 33 -6.01 6.87 -3.76
C VAL A 33 -6.64 8.12 -3.12
N ASP A 34 -7.29 7.94 -1.97
CA ASP A 34 -7.72 9.03 -1.10
C ASP A 34 -6.52 9.58 -0.32
N ARG A 35 -6.07 10.79 -0.68
CA ARG A 35 -4.85 11.40 -0.11
C ARG A 35 -4.98 11.70 1.39
N GLY A 36 -6.18 12.02 1.87
CA GLY A 36 -6.38 12.38 3.29
C GLY A 36 -6.22 11.15 4.17
N LEU A 37 -6.95 10.09 3.84
CA LEU A 37 -6.87 8.83 4.58
C LEU A 37 -5.52 8.13 4.39
N GLN A 38 -4.95 8.19 3.19
CA GLN A 38 -3.65 7.60 2.93
C GLN A 38 -2.51 8.31 3.67
N GLY A 39 -2.60 9.63 3.87
CA GLY A 39 -1.58 10.39 4.59
C GLY A 39 -1.33 9.84 6.00
N VAL A 40 -2.39 9.54 6.74
CA VAL A 40 -2.29 8.97 8.10
C VAL A 40 -1.57 7.61 8.08
N VAL A 41 -1.85 6.76 7.09
CA VAL A 41 -1.18 5.47 6.93
C VAL A 41 0.29 5.64 6.56
N MET A 42 0.63 6.65 5.74
CA MET A 42 2.00 6.90 5.34
C MET A 42 2.89 7.31 6.52
N GLU A 43 2.37 8.07 7.48
CA GLU A 43 3.10 8.37 8.72
C GLU A 43 3.42 7.08 9.50
N GLN A 44 2.46 6.17 9.63
CA GLN A 44 2.68 4.87 10.26
C GLN A 44 3.72 4.02 9.52
N VAL A 45 3.72 4.07 8.18
CA VAL A 45 4.74 3.41 7.36
C VAL A 45 6.12 4.01 7.62
N HIS A 46 6.23 5.33 7.76
CA HIS A 46 7.48 5.99 8.06
C HIS A 46 8.01 5.63 9.44
N GLU A 47 7.16 5.66 10.47
CA GLU A 47 7.51 5.22 11.83
C GLU A 47 7.99 3.76 11.85
N TYR A 48 7.30 2.87 11.11
CA TYR A 48 7.67 1.46 11.02
C TYR A 48 9.04 1.27 10.37
N VAL A 49 9.30 1.98 9.28
CA VAL A 49 10.60 1.95 8.60
C VAL A 49 11.71 2.50 9.50
N GLU A 50 11.46 3.60 10.20
CA GLU A 50 12.43 4.20 11.14
C GLU A 50 12.74 3.27 12.32
N SER A 51 11.79 2.43 12.73
CA SER A 51 12.02 1.38 13.73
C SER A 51 12.89 0.20 13.24
N GLY A 52 13.32 0.22 11.96
CA GLY A 52 14.10 -0.85 11.33
C GLY A 52 13.25 -1.94 10.68
N GLY A 53 11.95 -1.69 10.49
CA GLY A 53 11.03 -2.61 9.83
C GLY A 53 11.26 -2.76 8.33
N GLY A 54 10.98 -3.95 7.79
CA GLY A 54 11.09 -4.22 6.36
C GLY A 54 9.76 -4.00 5.62
N LEU A 55 9.77 -3.25 4.52
CA LEU A 55 8.57 -2.98 3.72
C LEU A 55 8.59 -3.73 2.39
N CYS A 56 7.49 -4.40 2.07
CA CYS A 56 7.22 -4.94 0.73
C CYS A 56 6.09 -4.14 0.08
N PHE A 57 6.29 -3.66 -1.14
CA PHE A 57 5.30 -2.91 -1.88
C PHE A 57 5.38 -3.19 -3.38
N TYR A 58 4.28 -2.94 -4.09
CA TYR A 58 4.14 -3.15 -5.52
C TYR A 58 3.93 -1.81 -6.22
N PRO A 59 4.94 -1.27 -6.94
CA PRO A 59 4.90 0.10 -7.48
C PRO A 59 3.90 0.30 -8.62
N GLU A 60 3.35 -0.77 -9.18
CA GLU A 60 2.28 -0.74 -10.18
C GLU A 60 0.93 -0.26 -9.60
N GLY A 61 0.72 -0.48 -8.29
CA GLY A 61 -0.46 -0.05 -7.55
C GLY A 61 -1.77 -0.75 -7.92
N GLY A 62 -1.72 -1.83 -8.71
CA GLY A 62 -2.89 -2.62 -9.07
C GLY A 62 -2.51 -4.00 -9.58
N ILE A 63 -3.48 -4.93 -9.57
CA ILE A 63 -3.27 -6.29 -10.07
C ILE A 63 -3.05 -6.23 -11.59
N ASN A 64 -2.06 -6.98 -12.07
CA ASN A 64 -1.81 -7.14 -13.48
C ASN A 64 -2.80 -8.15 -14.08
N LYS A 65 -3.53 -7.74 -15.13
CA LYS A 65 -4.50 -8.59 -15.84
C LYS A 65 -3.88 -9.36 -16.99
N SER A 66 -2.74 -8.90 -17.50
CA SER A 66 -2.04 -9.51 -18.63
C SER A 66 -0.78 -10.22 -18.12
N PRO A 67 -0.77 -11.56 -18.10
CA PRO A 67 0.42 -12.29 -17.68
C PRO A 67 1.59 -11.99 -18.63
N TYR A 68 2.81 -12.03 -18.11
CA TYR A 68 4.08 -11.83 -18.85
C TYR A 68 4.41 -10.40 -19.32
N THR A 69 3.54 -9.42 -19.09
CA THR A 69 3.82 -8.00 -19.37
C THR A 69 3.76 -7.18 -18.10
N MET A 70 4.85 -6.58 -17.65
CA MET A 70 4.85 -5.69 -16.47
C MET A 70 4.02 -4.43 -16.72
N ARG A 71 3.32 -3.93 -15.69
CA ARG A 71 2.66 -2.62 -15.80
C ARG A 71 3.67 -1.51 -15.55
N ASN A 72 3.34 -0.33 -16.05
CA ASN A 72 4.10 0.87 -15.74
C ASN A 72 4.06 1.17 -14.24
N TRP A 73 5.20 1.58 -13.70
CA TRP A 73 5.30 2.00 -12.31
C TRP A 73 4.65 3.36 -12.11
N ARG A 74 3.96 3.53 -10.98
CA ARG A 74 3.35 4.81 -10.65
C ARG A 74 4.40 5.82 -10.24
N ARG A 75 4.24 7.06 -10.71
CA ARG A 75 5.11 8.17 -10.32
C ARG A 75 5.07 8.35 -8.80
N GLY A 76 6.25 8.34 -8.18
CA GLY A 76 6.39 8.51 -6.74
C GLY A 76 6.24 7.22 -5.92
N ALA A 77 6.05 6.06 -6.55
CA ALA A 77 5.94 4.78 -5.84
C ALA A 77 7.19 4.43 -5.01
N LEU A 78 8.37 4.87 -5.47
CA LEU A 78 9.65 4.62 -4.80
C LEU A 78 10.07 5.72 -3.82
N ARG A 79 9.25 6.75 -3.59
CA ARG A 79 9.61 7.88 -2.71
C ARG A 79 9.89 7.46 -1.27
N VAL A 80 9.26 6.38 -0.79
CA VAL A 80 9.52 5.86 0.55
C VAL A 80 10.94 5.33 0.66
N ALA A 81 11.39 4.56 -0.34
CA ALA A 81 12.75 4.06 -0.41
C ALA A 81 13.77 5.21 -0.56
N GLU A 82 13.48 6.18 -1.44
CA GLU A 82 14.29 7.39 -1.61
C GLU A 82 14.44 8.19 -0.30
N ARG A 83 13.34 8.40 0.43
CA ARG A 83 13.32 9.16 1.69
C ARG A 83 14.17 8.49 2.79
N HIS A 84 14.16 7.17 2.84
CA HIS A 84 14.79 6.38 3.92
C HIS A 84 16.14 5.76 3.54
N GLY A 85 16.64 6.02 2.32
CA GLY A 85 17.94 5.53 1.87
C GLY A 85 18.04 4.00 1.78
N MET A 86 16.94 3.35 1.39
CA MET A 86 16.84 1.89 1.25
C MET A 86 17.48 1.35 -0.03
#